data_AF-A0A9X0CZ39-F1
#
_entry.id   AF-A0A9X0CZ39-F1
#
_cell.length_a   1.000
_cell.length_b   1.000
_cell.length_c   1.000
_cell.angle_alpha   90.00
_cell.angle_beta   90.00
_cell.angle_gamma   90.00
#
_symmetry.space_group_name_H-M   'P 1'
#
loop_
_entity.id
_entity.type
_entity.pdbx_description
1 polymer ?
#
loop_
_entity_poly.entity_id
_entity_poly.type
_entity_poly.pdbx_seq_one_letter_code
_entity_poly.pdbx_strand_id
1 'polypeptide(L)'
;MRTTLSPKRSFNDGEFVTGEGLAALVQVYVDAINSPDAIPNVQCAWDQFVAAKCSDSKQAALLTYDAIITSQLTGELPCDNDVIRMSHNAAFDLCEDQLMAEMAGISTNTVERVTSELKESMVNKLNSWLAENEKLTRQFCKDLLGRLKRTHLDPVLQQLKGNGAAKVSFDDIIGGYTRIKDDYDNSAKGAKDAIAAVFFEFHPELMKEKEQYLGLLKQLKDFDDDLSRELAAKAYQEQERKRLEEQQSRLQEENRERKKEMEVLLKNLDEERKRFSEQMKSERKAQQGQMDNMIATSMKQAQGERQAFIKENQALKDRFLAMQEYNEENMKMVKKLSDKAAKKQQEEKEIRQRMKAQAAEDNEALIKKMNEKHDEEMKALRDDMNSKLDEVVKRDPPGETKTYGTTGMIKIRTKETDKLHGKITKTDKDREDVEKPPFWKKALKFVGSVVVPVAGAVASAVAPVVAPIVAPIAAGVKAVSDFFCSVM
;
A
#
# COMPACT_ATOMS: atom_id res chain seq x y z
N MET A 1 -12.73 -24.67 -11.75
CA MET A 1 -12.13 -23.53 -11.03
C MET A 1 -11.12 -22.87 -11.95
N ARG A 2 -11.15 -21.55 -12.14
CA ARG A 2 -9.99 -20.83 -12.71
C ARG A 2 -9.17 -20.33 -11.53
N THR A 3 -8.03 -20.95 -11.28
CA THR A 3 -7.04 -20.46 -10.31
C THR A 3 -6.34 -19.25 -10.92
N THR A 4 -6.67 -18.07 -10.44
CA THR A 4 -5.97 -16.84 -10.81
C THR A 4 -4.55 -16.92 -10.24
N LEU A 5 -3.54 -17.07 -11.10
CA LEU A 5 -2.15 -16.97 -10.67
C LEU A 5 -1.85 -15.52 -10.29
N SER A 6 -1.38 -15.31 -9.06
CA SER A 6 -0.92 -14.02 -8.56
C SER A 6 0.56 -14.09 -8.18
N PRO A 7 1.34 -13.01 -8.35
CA PRO A 7 2.71 -12.94 -7.84
C PRO A 7 2.76 -13.20 -6.33
N LYS A 8 3.82 -13.89 -5.88
CA LYS A 8 4.06 -14.11 -4.45
C LYS A 8 4.42 -12.77 -3.80
N ARG A 9 3.59 -12.31 -2.88
CA ARG A 9 3.83 -11.11 -2.06
C ARG A 9 4.79 -11.43 -0.91
N SER A 10 5.56 -10.43 -0.47
CA SER A 10 6.35 -10.52 0.76
C SER A 10 5.44 -10.42 2.01
N PHE A 11 6.03 -10.32 3.19
CA PHE A 11 5.30 -9.97 4.43
C PHE A 11 4.83 -8.50 4.43
N ASN A 12 5.54 -7.61 3.74
CA ASN A 12 5.21 -6.19 3.67
C ASN A 12 4.30 -5.90 2.46
N ASP A 13 3.39 -4.93 2.62
CA ASP A 13 2.54 -4.47 1.52
C ASP A 13 3.38 -3.78 0.42
N GLY A 14 3.06 -4.11 -0.83
CA GLY A 14 3.72 -3.56 -2.03
C GLY A 14 4.95 -4.34 -2.52
N GLU A 15 5.54 -5.19 -1.69
CA GLU A 15 6.74 -5.98 -2.03
C GLU A 15 6.42 -7.34 -2.66
N PHE A 16 7.33 -7.82 -3.52
CA PHE A 16 7.19 -9.07 -4.25
C PHE A 16 8.40 -9.99 -4.03
N VAL A 17 8.12 -11.27 -3.81
CA VAL A 17 9.15 -12.30 -3.67
C VAL A 17 9.63 -12.71 -5.06
N THR A 18 10.82 -12.26 -5.43
CA THR A 18 11.54 -12.68 -6.63
C THR A 18 12.03 -14.13 -6.51
N GLY A 19 12.59 -14.71 -7.58
CA GLY A 19 13.18 -16.06 -7.50
C GLY A 19 14.34 -16.15 -6.50
N GLU A 20 15.14 -15.10 -6.42
CA GLU A 20 16.23 -14.92 -5.45
C GLU A 20 15.69 -14.81 -4.00
N GLY A 21 14.73 -13.91 -3.77
CA GLY A 21 14.09 -13.77 -2.45
C GLY A 21 13.38 -15.05 -2.01
N LEU A 22 12.81 -15.81 -2.94
CA LEU A 22 12.22 -17.12 -2.62
C LEU A 22 13.30 -18.13 -2.21
N ALA A 23 14.44 -18.16 -2.89
CA ALA A 23 15.56 -19.04 -2.53
C ALA A 23 16.10 -18.71 -1.13
N ALA A 24 16.29 -17.42 -0.81
CA ALA A 24 16.70 -16.97 0.52
C ALA A 24 15.69 -17.38 1.61
N LEU A 25 14.39 -17.16 1.38
CA LEU A 25 13.33 -17.58 2.32
C LEU A 25 13.31 -19.10 2.51
N VAL A 26 13.47 -19.89 1.45
CA VAL A 26 13.54 -21.35 1.53
C VAL A 26 14.76 -21.80 2.34
N GLN A 27 15.92 -21.19 2.13
CA GLN A 27 17.14 -21.50 2.89
C GLN A 27 16.93 -21.25 4.39
N VAL A 28 16.49 -20.05 4.79
CA VAL A 28 16.26 -19.70 6.20
C VAL A 28 15.20 -20.60 6.85
N TYR A 29 14.14 -20.99 6.11
CA TYR A 29 13.16 -21.94 6.63
C TYR A 29 13.71 -23.35 6.81
N VAL A 30 14.51 -23.86 5.87
CA VAL A 30 15.15 -25.18 5.98
C VAL A 30 16.14 -25.20 7.15
N ASP A 31 16.94 -24.15 7.31
CA ASP A 31 17.91 -24.03 8.40
C ASP A 31 17.22 -23.94 9.77
N ALA A 32 16.12 -23.19 9.87
CA ALA A 32 15.31 -23.11 11.09
C ALA A 32 14.58 -24.44 11.40
N ILE A 33 14.10 -25.18 10.40
CA ILE A 33 13.49 -26.51 10.61
C ILE A 33 14.52 -27.54 11.09
N ASN A 34 15.76 -27.44 10.62
CA ASN A 34 16.84 -28.37 10.98
C ASN A 34 17.57 -28.00 12.29
N SER A 35 17.30 -26.85 12.87
CA SER A 35 17.94 -26.36 14.10
C SER A 35 17.06 -26.66 15.31
N PRO A 36 17.54 -27.41 16.33
CA PRO A 36 16.83 -27.54 17.60
C PRO A 36 16.53 -26.16 18.20
N ASP A 37 15.33 -26.00 18.75
CA ASP A 37 14.82 -24.78 19.37
C ASP A 37 14.62 -23.54 18.46
N ALA A 38 14.81 -23.66 17.14
CA ALA A 38 14.51 -22.58 16.19
C ALA A 38 13.07 -22.66 15.65
N ILE A 39 12.43 -21.49 15.47
CA ILE A 39 11.10 -21.37 14.85
C ILE A 39 11.24 -20.55 13.55
N PRO A 40 10.86 -21.09 12.38
CA PRO A 40 10.86 -20.35 11.12
C PRO A 40 10.04 -19.05 11.19
N ASN A 41 10.68 -17.90 10.99
CA ASN A 41 10.03 -16.58 11.02
C ASN A 41 10.15 -15.88 9.66
N VAL A 42 9.01 -15.69 8.99
CA VAL A 42 8.92 -15.06 7.65
C VAL A 42 9.46 -13.63 7.62
N GLN A 43 9.19 -12.85 8.67
CA GLN A 43 9.56 -11.44 8.74
C GLN A 43 11.08 -11.33 8.94
N CYS A 44 11.64 -12.02 9.92
CA CYS A 44 13.10 -12.01 10.15
C CYS A 44 13.88 -12.55 8.93
N ALA A 45 13.39 -13.61 8.27
CA ALA A 45 14.00 -14.14 7.07
C ALA A 45 13.98 -13.14 5.90
N TRP A 46 12.86 -12.42 5.74
CA TRP A 46 12.72 -11.39 4.71
C TRP A 46 13.58 -10.15 5.03
N ASP A 47 13.52 -9.63 6.25
CA ASP A 47 14.31 -8.47 6.69
C ASP A 47 15.82 -8.73 6.54
N GLN A 48 16.29 -9.95 6.83
CA GLN A 48 17.68 -10.36 6.59
C GLN A 48 18.03 -10.39 5.09
N PHE A 49 17.18 -10.98 4.25
CA PHE A 49 17.37 -10.99 2.79
C PHE A 49 17.43 -9.55 2.24
N VAL A 50 16.49 -8.69 2.63
CA VAL A 50 16.45 -7.29 2.22
C VAL A 50 17.72 -6.57 2.67
N ALA A 51 18.13 -6.71 3.94
CA ALA A 51 19.34 -6.05 4.46
C ALA A 51 20.62 -6.49 3.74
N ALA A 52 20.78 -7.79 3.47
CA ALA A 52 21.90 -8.32 2.70
C ALA A 52 21.91 -7.77 1.26
N LYS A 53 20.78 -7.88 0.56
CA LYS A 53 20.66 -7.39 -0.83
C LYS A 53 20.88 -5.88 -0.94
N CYS A 54 20.40 -5.08 0.02
CA CYS A 54 20.71 -3.65 0.12
C CYS A 54 22.21 -3.39 0.24
N SER A 55 22.89 -4.10 1.15
CA SER A 55 24.33 -3.98 1.40
C SER A 55 25.15 -4.35 0.16
N ASP A 56 24.86 -5.51 -0.44
CA ASP A 56 25.59 -6.04 -1.57
C ASP A 56 25.40 -5.18 -2.83
N SER A 57 24.16 -4.73 -3.10
CA SER A 57 23.88 -3.84 -4.24
C SER A 57 24.56 -2.48 -4.10
N LYS A 58 24.55 -1.89 -2.89
CA LYS A 58 25.29 -0.64 -2.59
C LYS A 58 26.80 -0.82 -2.75
N GLN A 59 27.36 -1.93 -2.28
CA GLN A 59 28.78 -2.23 -2.40
C GLN A 59 29.19 -2.48 -3.86
N ALA A 60 28.36 -3.21 -4.64
CA ALA A 60 28.57 -3.41 -6.06
C ALA A 60 28.57 -2.08 -6.83
N ALA A 61 27.58 -1.21 -6.59
CA ALA A 61 27.52 0.13 -7.15
C ALA A 61 28.76 0.99 -6.78
N LEU A 62 29.24 0.92 -5.54
CA LEU A 62 30.46 1.63 -5.12
C LEU A 62 31.74 1.10 -5.79
N LEU A 63 31.82 -0.20 -6.09
CA LEU A 63 32.92 -0.80 -6.84
C LEU A 63 32.87 -0.41 -8.33
N THR A 64 31.68 -0.41 -8.94
CA THR A 64 31.46 0.12 -10.30
C THR A 64 31.90 1.58 -10.40
N TYR A 65 31.49 2.42 -9.44
CA TYR A 65 31.89 3.82 -9.36
C TYR A 65 33.42 3.98 -9.30
N ASP A 66 34.09 3.26 -8.40
CA ASP A 66 35.54 3.34 -8.24
C ASP A 66 36.27 2.93 -9.51
N ALA A 67 35.83 1.85 -10.17
CA ALA A 67 36.42 1.39 -11.42
C ALA A 67 36.29 2.45 -12.53
N ILE A 68 35.10 3.03 -12.71
CA ILE A 68 34.84 4.07 -13.73
C ILE A 68 35.69 5.31 -13.44
N ILE A 69 35.56 5.91 -12.25
CA ILE A 69 36.28 7.13 -11.88
C ILE A 69 37.80 6.95 -11.96
N THR A 70 38.31 5.83 -11.44
CA THR A 70 39.76 5.55 -11.46
C THR A 70 40.25 5.39 -12.90
N SER A 71 39.48 4.72 -13.77
CA SER A 71 39.85 4.56 -15.20
C SER A 71 39.87 5.89 -15.98
N GLN A 72 39.04 6.86 -15.59
CA GLN A 72 38.93 8.15 -16.26
C GLN A 72 39.91 9.21 -15.73
N LEU A 73 40.26 9.18 -14.44
CA LEU A 73 41.08 10.23 -13.80
C LEU A 73 42.54 9.81 -13.55
N THR A 74 42.86 8.51 -13.57
CA THR A 74 44.25 8.05 -13.36
C THR A 74 45.12 8.46 -14.53
N GLY A 75 46.15 9.27 -14.25
CA GLY A 75 47.05 9.83 -15.26
C GLY A 75 46.60 11.17 -15.85
N GLU A 76 45.35 11.58 -15.63
CA GLU A 76 44.86 12.89 -16.06
C GLU A 76 45.12 14.01 -15.04
N LEU A 77 45.24 13.68 -13.75
CA LEU A 77 45.52 14.68 -12.71
C LEU A 77 46.93 15.31 -12.88
N PRO A 78 47.10 16.62 -12.62
CA PRO A 78 46.04 17.58 -12.28
C PRO A 78 45.20 17.95 -13.51
N CYS A 79 43.88 18.11 -13.33
CA CYS A 79 42.95 18.51 -14.38
C CYS A 79 41.91 19.51 -13.87
N ASP A 80 41.05 20.01 -14.75
CA ASP A 80 39.97 20.92 -14.35
C ASP A 80 38.95 20.20 -13.44
N ASN A 81 38.47 20.87 -12.39
CA ASN A 81 37.45 20.31 -11.49
C ASN A 81 36.17 19.92 -12.24
N ASP A 82 35.86 20.61 -13.35
CA ASP A 82 34.69 20.29 -14.16
C ASP A 82 34.81 18.91 -14.84
N VAL A 83 36.03 18.47 -15.20
CA VAL A 83 36.27 17.11 -15.72
C VAL A 83 35.97 16.06 -14.64
N ILE A 84 36.43 16.31 -13.41
CA ILE A 84 36.17 15.41 -12.26
C ILE A 84 34.66 15.34 -11.97
N ARG A 85 33.96 16.48 -11.98
CA ARG A 85 32.50 16.54 -11.81
C ARG A 85 31.75 15.82 -12.92
N MET A 86 32.16 15.97 -14.18
CA MET A 86 31.57 15.25 -15.31
C MET A 86 31.76 13.73 -15.18
N SER A 87 32.97 13.28 -14.85
CA SER A 87 33.27 11.87 -14.57
C SER A 87 32.44 11.32 -13.41
N HIS A 88 32.31 12.09 -12.32
CA HIS A 88 31.48 11.72 -11.17
C HIS A 88 30.02 11.55 -11.55
N ASN A 89 29.44 12.55 -12.24
CA ASN A 89 28.05 12.51 -12.67
C ASN A 89 27.75 11.30 -13.59
N ALA A 90 28.63 11.02 -14.55
CA ALA A 90 28.47 9.88 -15.45
C ALA A 90 28.59 8.53 -14.72
N ALA A 91 29.52 8.42 -13.76
CA ALA A 91 29.63 7.24 -12.91
C ALA A 91 28.44 7.09 -11.95
N PHE A 92 27.94 8.20 -11.39
CA PHE A 92 26.79 8.24 -10.49
C PHE A 92 25.51 7.77 -11.19
N ASP A 93 25.16 8.38 -12.33
CA ASP A 93 23.95 8.05 -13.08
C ASP A 93 23.92 6.54 -13.44
N LEU A 94 25.07 5.96 -13.86
CA LEU A 94 25.20 4.52 -14.14
C LEU A 94 25.04 3.63 -12.89
N CYS A 95 25.54 4.07 -11.74
CA CYS A 95 25.45 3.31 -10.50
C CYS A 95 24.07 3.39 -9.86
N GLU A 96 23.35 4.49 -10.04
CA GLU A 96 21.94 4.63 -9.66
C GLU A 96 21.07 3.70 -10.51
N ASP A 97 21.24 3.69 -11.85
CA ASP A 97 20.56 2.74 -12.74
C ASP A 97 20.83 1.28 -12.35
N GLN A 98 22.09 0.93 -12.02
CA GLN A 98 22.46 -0.41 -11.54
C GLN A 98 21.75 -0.75 -10.22
N LEU A 99 21.77 0.15 -9.24
CA LEU A 99 21.11 -0.06 -7.94
C LEU A 99 19.60 -0.25 -8.10
N MET A 100 18.95 0.60 -8.90
CA MET A 100 17.49 0.54 -9.13
C MET A 100 17.06 -0.75 -9.85
N ALA A 101 17.90 -1.28 -10.74
CA ALA A 101 17.66 -2.57 -11.39
C ALA A 101 17.79 -3.75 -10.41
N GLU A 102 18.85 -3.77 -9.58
CA GLU A 102 19.06 -4.83 -8.59
C GLU A 102 17.97 -4.83 -7.50
N MET A 103 17.55 -3.67 -7.04
CA MET A 103 16.57 -3.49 -5.96
C MET A 103 15.11 -3.74 -6.38
N ALA A 104 14.86 -4.26 -7.58
CA ALA A 104 13.53 -4.54 -8.09
C ALA A 104 12.73 -5.51 -7.19
N GLY A 105 11.60 -5.04 -6.65
CA GLY A 105 10.70 -5.81 -5.78
C GLY A 105 10.79 -5.50 -4.29
N ILE A 106 11.77 -4.68 -3.88
CA ILE A 106 11.94 -4.14 -2.53
C ILE A 106 11.11 -2.86 -2.33
N SER A 107 10.70 -2.57 -1.10
CA SER A 107 9.91 -1.37 -0.75
C SER A 107 10.60 -0.06 -1.08
N THR A 108 9.84 0.91 -1.62
CA THR A 108 10.31 2.27 -1.99
C THR A 108 11.11 2.92 -0.86
N ASN A 109 10.60 2.90 0.38
CA ASN A 109 11.26 3.50 1.55
C ASN A 109 12.67 2.93 1.81
N THR A 110 12.84 1.64 1.54
CA THR A 110 14.12 0.94 1.72
C THR A 110 15.08 1.28 0.57
N VAL A 111 14.58 1.36 -0.66
CA VAL A 111 15.36 1.79 -1.83
C VAL A 111 15.83 3.24 -1.65
N GLU A 112 14.94 4.17 -1.31
CA GLU A 112 15.27 5.58 -1.06
C GLU A 112 16.36 5.76 0.00
N ARG A 113 16.29 5.00 1.11
CA ARG A 113 17.36 4.96 2.13
C ARG A 113 18.69 4.52 1.53
N VAL A 114 18.72 3.42 0.79
CA VAL A 114 19.98 2.88 0.22
C VAL A 114 20.55 3.83 -0.84
N THR A 115 19.71 4.43 -1.69
CA THR A 115 20.13 5.45 -2.67
C THR A 115 20.70 6.69 -1.98
N SER A 116 20.09 7.15 -0.88
CA SER A 116 20.61 8.27 -0.09
C SER A 116 22.00 7.99 0.50
N GLU A 117 22.18 6.82 1.10
CA GLU A 117 23.48 6.40 1.65
C GLU A 117 24.53 6.15 0.55
N LEU A 118 24.11 5.70 -0.64
CA LEU A 118 24.99 5.56 -1.81
C LEU A 118 25.47 6.93 -2.29
N LYS A 119 24.56 7.91 -2.39
CA LYS A 119 24.89 9.30 -2.75
C LYS A 119 25.89 9.91 -1.77
N GLU A 120 25.64 9.81 -0.47
CA GLU A 120 26.58 10.30 0.55
C GLU A 120 27.98 9.66 0.39
N SER A 121 28.02 8.35 0.18
CA SER A 121 29.27 7.59 -0.03
C SER A 121 30.04 8.06 -1.28
N MET A 122 29.34 8.34 -2.38
CA MET A 122 29.94 8.81 -3.64
C MET A 122 30.37 10.29 -3.57
N VAL A 123 29.62 11.16 -2.89
CA VAL A 123 30.01 12.57 -2.64
C VAL A 123 31.29 12.64 -1.81
N ASN A 124 31.44 11.78 -0.79
CA ASN A 124 32.67 11.69 -0.01
C ASN A 124 33.88 11.26 -0.86
N LYS A 125 33.67 10.38 -1.84
CA LYS A 125 34.71 10.00 -2.82
C LYS A 125 35.03 11.15 -3.78
N LEU A 126 34.02 11.85 -4.32
CA LEU A 126 34.22 13.05 -5.15
C LEU A 126 35.08 14.10 -4.44
N ASN A 127 34.75 14.41 -3.18
CA ASN A 127 35.51 15.37 -2.37
C ASN A 127 36.98 14.93 -2.18
N SER A 128 37.23 13.63 -2.06
CA SER A 128 38.59 13.07 -1.98
C SER A 128 39.37 13.26 -3.28
N TRP A 129 38.74 13.04 -4.44
CA TRP A 129 39.35 13.28 -5.76
C TRP A 129 39.61 14.76 -6.02
N LEU A 130 38.68 15.65 -5.65
CA LEU A 130 38.88 17.10 -5.75
C LEU A 130 40.03 17.60 -4.86
N ALA A 131 40.17 17.07 -3.64
CA ALA A 131 41.24 17.43 -2.73
C ALA A 131 42.63 16.98 -3.23
N GLU A 132 42.75 15.76 -3.76
CA GLU A 132 44.01 15.30 -4.37
C GLU A 132 44.32 16.09 -5.66
N ASN A 133 43.31 16.44 -6.46
CA ASN A 133 43.48 17.30 -7.62
C ASN A 133 43.97 18.71 -7.24
N GLU A 134 43.41 19.35 -6.21
CA GLU A 134 43.91 20.63 -5.70
C GLU A 134 45.39 20.51 -5.26
N LYS A 135 45.73 19.47 -4.50
CA LYS A 135 47.10 19.21 -4.04
C LYS A 135 48.09 19.05 -5.19
N LEU A 136 47.76 18.24 -6.20
CA LEU A 136 48.59 18.05 -7.40
C LEU A 136 48.67 19.31 -8.25
N THR A 137 47.56 20.04 -8.40
CA THR A 137 47.53 21.35 -9.07
C THR A 137 48.49 22.33 -8.41
N ARG A 138 48.41 22.44 -7.07
CA ARG A 138 49.25 23.34 -6.29
C ARG A 138 50.73 23.01 -6.43
N GLN A 139 51.09 21.73 -6.39
CA GLN A 139 52.46 21.28 -6.57
C GLN A 139 52.97 21.61 -7.99
N PHE A 140 52.23 21.22 -9.02
CA PHE A 140 52.57 21.49 -10.42
C PHE A 140 52.76 22.99 -10.70
N CYS A 141 51.85 23.84 -10.22
CA CYS A 141 51.91 25.28 -10.39
C CYS A 141 53.10 25.92 -9.66
N LYS A 142 53.48 25.44 -8.46
CA LYS A 142 54.66 25.92 -7.74
C LYS A 142 55.96 25.52 -8.46
N ASP A 143 56.04 24.30 -8.96
CA ASP A 143 57.19 23.83 -9.75
C ASP A 143 57.29 24.56 -11.11
N LEU A 144 56.15 24.90 -11.72
CA LEU A 144 56.08 25.73 -12.93
C LEU A 144 56.60 27.15 -12.66
N LEU A 145 56.07 27.87 -11.67
CA LEU A 145 56.52 29.23 -11.32
C LEU A 145 58.00 29.27 -10.95
N GLY A 146 58.46 28.27 -10.18
CA GLY A 146 59.88 28.13 -9.85
C GLY A 146 60.79 27.90 -11.07
N ARG A 147 60.28 27.34 -12.19
CA ARG A 147 61.02 27.25 -13.47
C ARG A 147 60.92 28.53 -14.28
N LEU A 148 59.74 29.14 -14.37
CA LEU A 148 59.54 30.39 -15.12
C LEU A 148 60.37 31.53 -14.52
N LYS A 149 60.39 31.68 -13.18
CA LYS A 149 61.27 32.63 -12.48
C LYS A 149 62.74 32.48 -12.87
N ARG A 150 63.26 31.24 -12.80
CA ARG A 150 64.65 30.90 -13.19
C ARG A 150 64.96 31.20 -14.66
N THR A 151 63.93 31.22 -15.52
CA THR A 151 64.08 31.42 -16.97
C THR A 151 64.00 32.90 -17.36
N HIS A 152 63.05 33.65 -16.81
CA HIS A 152 62.72 35.00 -17.29
C HIS A 152 63.14 36.14 -16.36
N LEU A 153 63.29 35.90 -15.05
CA LEU A 153 63.52 36.94 -14.05
C LEU A 153 64.90 36.83 -13.38
N ASP A 154 65.30 35.64 -12.93
CA ASP A 154 66.61 35.43 -12.29
C ASP A 154 67.80 35.92 -13.15
N PRO A 155 67.84 35.73 -14.49
CA PRO A 155 68.92 36.26 -15.31
C PRO A 155 69.00 37.79 -15.32
N VAL A 156 67.84 38.46 -15.30
CA VAL A 156 67.75 39.94 -15.28
C VAL A 156 68.21 40.47 -13.91
N LEU A 157 67.75 39.85 -12.82
CA LEU A 157 68.14 40.20 -11.45
C LEU A 157 69.63 39.94 -11.18
N GLN A 158 70.22 38.90 -11.78
CA GLN A 158 71.67 38.65 -11.72
C GLN A 158 72.47 39.73 -12.46
N GLN A 159 72.01 40.17 -13.64
CA GLN A 159 72.65 41.28 -14.37
C GLN A 159 72.57 42.61 -13.61
N LEU A 160 71.42 42.89 -12.96
CA LEU A 160 71.21 44.08 -12.11
C LEU A 160 72.15 44.13 -10.90
N LYS A 161 72.54 42.97 -10.35
CA LYS A 161 73.50 42.84 -9.24
C LYS A 161 74.98 42.91 -9.67
N GLY A 162 75.28 42.64 -10.93
CA GLY A 162 76.65 42.50 -11.44
C GLY A 162 77.15 43.73 -12.22
N ASN A 163 78.31 43.56 -12.86
CA ASN A 163 78.93 44.57 -13.74
C ASN A 163 78.07 44.93 -14.98
N GLY A 164 76.91 44.28 -15.16
CA GLY A 164 75.94 44.53 -16.22
C GLY A 164 74.83 45.51 -15.86
N ALA A 165 74.75 46.00 -14.62
CA ALA A 165 73.62 46.80 -14.12
C ALA A 165 73.23 48.00 -15.01
N ALA A 166 74.20 48.67 -15.62
CA ALA A 166 73.97 49.80 -16.53
C ALA A 166 73.29 49.44 -17.88
N LYS A 167 73.04 48.15 -18.14
CA LYS A 167 72.35 47.64 -19.35
C LYS A 167 70.94 47.12 -19.08
N VAL A 168 70.56 46.94 -17.81
CA VAL A 168 69.23 46.46 -17.42
C VAL A 168 68.32 47.66 -17.26
N SER A 169 67.18 47.66 -17.95
CA SER A 169 66.13 48.65 -17.74
C SER A 169 65.09 48.17 -16.72
N PHE A 170 64.23 49.06 -16.25
CA PHE A 170 63.06 48.67 -15.47
C PHE A 170 62.07 47.89 -16.36
N ASP A 171 61.93 48.28 -17.64
CA ASP A 171 61.15 47.55 -18.64
C ASP A 171 61.62 46.09 -18.84
N ASP A 172 62.92 45.78 -18.74
CA ASP A 172 63.43 44.40 -18.83
C ASP A 172 62.90 43.53 -17.68
N ILE A 173 62.77 44.13 -16.49
CA ILE A 173 62.29 43.47 -15.28
C ILE A 173 60.77 43.25 -15.36
N ILE A 174 60.02 44.28 -15.76
CA ILE A 174 58.57 44.17 -16.01
C ILE A 174 58.30 43.17 -17.14
N GLY A 175 59.08 43.16 -18.22
CA GLY A 175 59.00 42.17 -19.29
C GLY A 175 59.28 40.74 -18.83
N GLY A 176 60.20 40.55 -17.87
CA GLY A 176 60.40 39.28 -17.18
C GLY A 176 59.16 38.83 -16.42
N TYR A 177 58.51 39.73 -15.68
CA TYR A 177 57.25 39.44 -14.96
C TYR A 177 56.08 39.11 -15.90
N THR A 178 55.89 39.90 -16.96
CA THR A 178 54.83 39.66 -17.94
C THR A 178 54.99 38.29 -18.60
N ARG A 179 56.22 37.91 -19.00
CA ARG A 179 56.50 36.56 -19.54
C ARG A 179 56.18 35.45 -18.53
N ILE A 180 56.51 35.62 -17.24
CA ILE A 180 56.13 34.65 -16.21
C ILE A 180 54.61 34.53 -16.11
N LYS A 181 53.85 35.63 -16.21
CA LYS A 181 52.39 35.57 -16.22
C LYS A 181 51.88 34.82 -17.45
N ASP A 182 52.28 35.26 -18.64
CA ASP A 182 51.78 34.73 -19.91
C ASP A 182 52.11 33.24 -20.04
N ASP A 183 53.35 32.83 -19.77
CA ASP A 183 53.76 31.43 -19.84
C ASP A 183 53.14 30.58 -18.73
N TYR A 184 52.80 31.15 -17.57
CA TYR A 184 52.03 30.48 -16.52
C TYR A 184 50.57 30.26 -16.93
N ASP A 185 49.88 31.32 -17.39
CA ASP A 185 48.49 31.23 -17.84
C ASP A 185 48.34 30.27 -19.04
N ASN A 186 49.37 30.15 -19.90
CA ASN A 186 49.42 29.19 -21.00
C ASN A 186 49.79 27.75 -20.60
N SER A 187 50.53 27.54 -19.49
CA SER A 187 51.10 26.22 -19.12
C SER A 187 50.51 25.59 -17.85
N ALA A 188 49.73 26.33 -17.07
CA ALA A 188 49.12 25.82 -15.84
C ALA A 188 48.03 24.79 -16.16
N LYS A 189 48.07 23.63 -15.47
CA LYS A 189 47.07 22.55 -15.59
C LYS A 189 46.53 22.21 -14.20
N GLY A 190 45.22 22.06 -14.07
CA GLY A 190 44.56 21.71 -12.81
C GLY A 190 43.31 22.52 -12.49
N ALA A 191 42.93 22.51 -11.22
CA ALA A 191 41.77 23.23 -10.68
C ALA A 191 41.94 24.75 -10.83
N LYS A 192 40.99 25.43 -11.49
CA LYS A 192 41.08 26.86 -11.85
C LYS A 192 41.30 27.78 -10.64
N ASP A 193 40.63 27.49 -9.52
CA ASP A 193 40.74 28.21 -8.25
C ASP A 193 42.11 28.00 -7.60
N ALA A 194 42.63 26.77 -7.60
CA ALA A 194 43.97 26.45 -7.10
C ALA A 194 45.08 27.07 -7.95
N ILE A 195 44.96 27.05 -9.29
CA ILE A 195 45.88 27.75 -10.22
C ILE A 195 45.96 29.24 -9.89
N ALA A 196 44.80 29.89 -9.69
CA ALA A 196 44.73 31.30 -9.36
C ALA A 196 45.32 31.59 -7.97
N ALA A 197 45.02 30.75 -6.97
CA ALA A 197 45.55 30.87 -5.62
C ALA A 197 47.08 30.76 -5.59
N VAL A 198 47.68 29.83 -6.34
CA VAL A 198 49.16 29.68 -6.38
C VAL A 198 49.85 30.87 -7.05
N PHE A 199 49.29 31.41 -8.14
CA PHE A 199 49.84 32.61 -8.76
C PHE A 199 49.76 33.83 -7.83
N PHE A 200 48.67 33.92 -7.06
CA PHE A 200 48.53 34.95 -6.03
C PHE A 200 49.51 34.75 -4.85
N GLU A 201 49.69 33.52 -4.35
CA GLU A 201 50.67 33.19 -3.30
C GLU A 201 52.10 33.57 -3.69
N PHE A 202 52.43 33.54 -4.99
CA PHE A 202 53.73 33.93 -5.54
C PHE A 202 53.93 35.45 -5.59
N HIS A 203 52.86 36.26 -5.71
CA HIS A 203 52.97 37.72 -5.81
C HIS A 203 53.69 38.37 -4.61
N PRO A 204 53.40 38.01 -3.34
CA PRO A 204 54.16 38.47 -2.18
C PRO A 204 55.65 38.06 -2.19
N GLU A 205 56.02 36.92 -2.78
CA GLU A 205 57.42 36.51 -2.90
C GLU A 205 58.17 37.43 -3.86
N LEU A 206 57.54 37.75 -5.00
CA LEU A 206 58.04 38.71 -5.97
C LEU A 206 58.14 40.14 -5.39
N MET A 207 57.17 40.56 -4.58
CA MET A 207 57.22 41.88 -3.93
C MET A 207 58.35 42.00 -2.91
N LYS A 208 58.60 40.96 -2.09
CA LYS A 208 59.79 40.89 -1.22
C LYS A 208 61.09 40.96 -2.01
N GLU A 209 61.11 40.36 -3.19
CA GLU A 209 62.26 40.43 -4.09
C GLU A 209 62.43 41.84 -4.66
N LYS A 210 61.36 42.47 -5.17
CA LYS A 210 61.36 43.89 -5.56
C LYS A 210 61.90 44.79 -4.44
N GLU A 211 61.49 44.58 -3.19
CA GLU A 211 61.99 45.31 -2.02
C GLU A 211 63.50 45.14 -1.82
N GLN A 212 64.04 43.92 -1.94
CA GLN A 212 65.48 43.66 -1.86
C GLN A 212 66.28 44.40 -2.95
N TYR A 213 65.72 44.53 -4.16
CA TYR A 213 66.36 45.26 -5.26
C TYR A 213 65.99 46.75 -5.30
N LEU A 214 65.09 47.25 -4.44
CA LEU A 214 64.50 48.59 -4.54
C LEU A 214 65.53 49.74 -4.57
N GLY A 215 66.65 49.58 -3.85
CA GLY A 215 67.75 50.53 -3.88
C GLY A 215 68.48 50.63 -5.23
N LEU A 216 68.53 49.53 -5.98
CA LEU A 216 69.06 49.46 -7.35
C LEU A 216 68.00 49.88 -8.37
N LEU A 217 66.75 49.45 -8.19
CA LEU A 217 65.62 49.82 -9.06
C LEU A 217 65.43 51.35 -9.11
N LYS A 218 65.54 52.04 -7.98
CA LYS A 218 65.48 53.52 -7.91
C LYS A 218 66.64 54.25 -8.61
N GLN A 219 67.70 53.53 -9.02
CA GLN A 219 68.80 54.09 -9.81
C GLN A 219 68.57 53.91 -11.32
N LEU A 220 67.58 53.12 -11.72
CA LEU A 220 67.15 52.97 -13.12
C LEU A 220 66.41 54.23 -13.56
N LYS A 221 66.69 54.68 -14.79
CA LYS A 221 66.19 55.95 -15.32
C LYS A 221 64.68 55.90 -15.66
N ASP A 222 64.16 54.70 -15.86
CA ASP A 222 62.82 54.34 -16.30
C ASP A 222 61.98 53.69 -15.18
N PHE A 223 62.40 53.81 -13.91
CA PHE A 223 61.69 53.22 -12.78
C PHE A 223 60.27 53.79 -12.58
N ASP A 224 59.26 52.92 -12.68
CA ASP A 224 57.85 53.25 -12.43
C ASP A 224 57.26 52.41 -11.28
N ASP A 225 57.00 53.07 -10.15
CA ASP A 225 56.40 52.43 -8.98
C ASP A 225 54.86 52.32 -9.05
N ASP A 226 54.20 53.19 -9.82
CA ASP A 226 52.74 53.16 -9.98
C ASP A 226 52.33 51.98 -10.88
N LEU A 227 53.06 51.74 -11.98
CA LEU A 227 52.88 50.57 -12.84
C LEU A 227 53.06 49.24 -12.06
N SER A 228 54.02 49.21 -11.14
CA SER A 228 54.21 48.06 -10.23
C SER A 228 52.99 47.81 -9.34
N ARG A 229 52.41 48.89 -8.77
CA ARG A 229 51.25 48.80 -7.89
C ARG A 229 49.98 48.42 -8.65
N GLU A 230 49.84 48.87 -9.91
CA GLU A 230 48.73 48.48 -10.78
C GLU A 230 48.75 46.97 -11.11
N LEU A 231 49.93 46.40 -11.43
CA LEU A 231 50.07 44.97 -11.71
C LEU A 231 49.66 44.10 -10.50
N ALA A 232 50.08 44.48 -9.29
CA ALA A 232 49.69 43.79 -8.06
C ALA A 232 48.17 43.89 -7.79
N ALA A 233 47.57 45.05 -8.04
CA ALA A 233 46.12 45.24 -7.90
C ALA A 233 45.32 44.37 -8.90
N LYS A 234 45.78 44.28 -10.15
CA LYS A 234 45.14 43.41 -11.17
C LYS A 234 45.22 41.94 -10.81
N ALA A 235 46.35 41.46 -10.28
CA ALA A 235 46.49 40.08 -9.83
C ALA A 235 45.50 39.70 -8.72
N TYR A 236 45.28 40.61 -7.74
CA TYR A 236 44.28 40.42 -6.68
C TYR A 236 42.84 40.36 -7.24
N GLN A 237 42.48 41.29 -8.14
CA GLN A 237 41.16 41.30 -8.77
C GLN A 237 40.88 40.04 -9.60
N GLU A 238 41.89 39.52 -10.31
CA GLU A 238 41.73 38.30 -11.11
C GLU A 238 41.54 37.04 -10.25
N GLN A 239 42.20 36.96 -9.10
CA GLN A 239 42.02 35.87 -8.14
C GLN A 239 40.59 35.82 -7.59
N GLU A 240 40.08 36.94 -7.08
CA GLU A 240 38.72 37.00 -6.51
C GLU A 240 37.65 36.75 -7.58
N ARG A 241 37.86 37.19 -8.84
CA ARG A 241 37.00 36.82 -9.97
C ARG A 241 36.96 35.30 -10.17
N LYS A 242 38.11 34.64 -10.32
CA LYS A 242 38.18 33.17 -10.53
C LYS A 242 37.57 32.40 -9.34
N ARG A 243 37.74 32.90 -8.12
CA ARG A 243 37.13 32.34 -6.90
C ARG A 243 35.60 32.42 -6.90
N LEU A 244 35.04 33.57 -7.30
CA LEU A 244 33.58 33.76 -7.42
C LEU A 244 32.99 32.90 -8.55
N GLU A 245 33.69 32.77 -9.69
CA GLU A 245 33.27 31.92 -10.81
C GLU A 245 33.20 30.43 -10.39
N GLU A 246 34.17 29.93 -9.63
CA GLU A 246 34.15 28.57 -9.08
C GLU A 246 33.02 28.39 -8.05
N GLN A 247 32.77 29.37 -7.16
CA GLN A 247 31.63 29.32 -6.22
C GLN A 247 30.28 29.31 -6.95
N GLN A 248 30.13 30.14 -7.98
CA GLN A 248 28.92 30.18 -8.81
C GLN A 248 28.71 28.85 -9.56
N SER A 249 29.79 28.23 -10.06
CA SER A 249 29.73 26.94 -10.74
C SER A 249 29.30 25.81 -9.78
N ARG A 250 29.83 25.78 -8.55
CA ARG A 250 29.39 24.86 -7.49
C ARG A 250 27.90 25.02 -7.16
N LEU A 251 27.43 26.26 -6.99
CA LEU A 251 26.00 26.55 -6.73
C LEU A 251 25.09 26.16 -7.91
N GLN A 252 25.56 26.33 -9.15
CA GLN A 252 24.79 25.90 -10.33
C GLN A 252 24.65 24.37 -10.39
N GLU A 253 25.70 23.63 -10.04
CA GLU A 253 25.66 22.17 -10.02
C GLU A 253 24.77 21.63 -8.90
N GLU A 254 24.85 22.20 -7.69
CA GLU A 254 23.95 21.85 -6.57
C GLU A 254 22.47 22.10 -6.92
N ASN A 255 22.17 23.17 -7.67
CA ASN A 255 20.83 23.43 -8.18
C ASN A 255 20.42 22.47 -9.31
N ARG A 256 21.37 21.99 -10.13
CA ARG A 256 21.13 20.99 -11.18
C ARG A 256 20.82 19.62 -10.57
N GLU A 257 21.56 19.22 -9.54
CA GLU A 257 21.30 18.01 -8.75
C GLU A 257 19.93 18.06 -8.07
N ARG A 258 19.63 19.11 -7.28
CA ARG A 258 18.33 19.24 -6.62
C ARG A 258 17.15 19.24 -7.60
N LYS A 259 17.37 19.69 -8.83
CA LYS A 259 16.38 19.61 -9.91
C LYS A 259 16.21 18.17 -10.44
N LYS A 260 17.30 17.42 -10.66
CA LYS A 260 17.25 15.98 -10.99
C LYS A 260 16.51 15.19 -9.91
N GLU A 261 16.84 15.40 -8.63
CA GLU A 261 16.18 14.73 -7.49
C GLU A 261 14.67 14.97 -7.48
N MET A 262 14.26 16.23 -7.65
CA MET A 262 12.84 16.60 -7.74
C MET A 262 12.13 15.92 -8.92
N GLU A 263 12.80 15.79 -10.07
CA GLU A 263 12.26 15.12 -11.25
C GLU A 263 12.09 13.60 -11.06
N VAL A 264 13.06 12.94 -10.41
CA VAL A 264 12.96 11.51 -10.04
C VAL A 264 11.83 11.27 -9.02
N LEU A 265 11.73 12.10 -7.98
CA LEU A 265 10.65 12.02 -6.99
C LEU A 265 9.27 12.20 -7.64
N LEU A 266 9.12 13.17 -8.55
CA LEU A 266 7.87 13.39 -9.29
C LEU A 266 7.52 12.19 -10.18
N LYS A 267 8.51 11.56 -10.83
CA LYS A 267 8.32 10.36 -11.65
C LYS A 267 7.86 9.17 -10.80
N ASN A 268 8.53 8.92 -9.68
CA ASN A 268 8.17 7.85 -8.74
C ASN A 268 6.74 8.00 -8.23
N LEU A 269 6.35 9.21 -7.80
CA LEU A 269 4.99 9.52 -7.34
C LEU A 269 3.93 9.27 -8.44
N ASP A 270 4.21 9.61 -9.70
CA ASP A 270 3.26 9.39 -10.80
C ASP A 270 3.17 7.90 -11.21
N GLU A 271 4.25 7.13 -11.06
CA GLU A 271 4.25 5.66 -11.22
C GLU A 271 3.50 4.95 -10.08
N GLU A 272 3.68 5.37 -8.82
CA GLU A 272 2.87 4.89 -7.70
C GLU A 272 1.38 5.21 -7.88
N ARG A 273 1.06 6.43 -8.30
CA ARG A 273 -0.33 6.84 -8.59
C ARG A 273 -0.97 5.99 -9.69
N LYS A 274 -0.21 5.59 -10.72
CA LYS A 274 -0.66 4.65 -11.77
C LYS A 274 -0.92 3.26 -11.17
N ARG A 275 0.06 2.69 -10.45
CA ARG A 275 -0.05 1.37 -9.80
C ARG A 275 -1.26 1.30 -8.86
N PHE A 276 -1.46 2.32 -8.02
CA PHE A 276 -2.63 2.42 -7.13
C PHE A 276 -3.95 2.53 -7.90
N SER A 277 -4.00 3.31 -8.98
CA SER A 277 -5.18 3.42 -9.85
C SER A 277 -5.55 2.09 -10.51
N GLU A 278 -4.55 1.31 -10.94
CA GLU A 278 -4.74 -0.02 -11.53
C GLU A 278 -5.20 -1.04 -10.49
N GLN A 279 -4.63 -1.05 -9.29
CA GLN A 279 -5.10 -1.87 -8.17
C GLN A 279 -6.58 -1.60 -7.89
N MET A 280 -6.97 -0.33 -7.67
CA MET A 280 -8.35 0.07 -7.41
C MET A 280 -9.32 -0.32 -8.53
N LYS A 281 -8.89 -0.30 -9.80
CA LYS A 281 -9.67 -0.80 -10.94
C LYS A 281 -9.82 -2.32 -10.90
N SER A 282 -8.76 -3.06 -10.54
CA SER A 282 -8.78 -4.52 -10.45
C SER A 282 -9.67 -5.02 -9.32
N GLU A 283 -9.60 -4.40 -8.14
CA GLU A 283 -10.43 -4.71 -6.98
C GLU A 283 -11.91 -4.41 -7.25
N ARG A 284 -12.23 -3.27 -7.87
CA ARG A 284 -13.60 -2.94 -8.28
C ARG A 284 -14.16 -3.98 -9.26
N LYS A 285 -13.37 -4.44 -10.24
CA LYS A 285 -13.77 -5.52 -11.17
C LYS A 285 -14.00 -6.85 -10.44
N ALA A 286 -13.16 -7.18 -9.45
CA ALA A 286 -13.32 -8.38 -8.64
C ALA A 286 -14.60 -8.33 -7.78
N GLN A 287 -14.87 -7.20 -7.10
CA GLN A 287 -16.08 -6.97 -6.33
C GLN A 287 -17.34 -7.02 -7.22
N GLN A 288 -17.30 -6.41 -8.40
CA GLN A 288 -18.40 -6.47 -9.36
C GLN A 288 -18.66 -7.93 -9.82
N GLY A 289 -17.61 -8.67 -10.18
CA GLY A 289 -17.74 -10.08 -10.54
C GLY A 289 -18.23 -10.99 -9.39
N GLN A 290 -17.94 -10.65 -8.13
CA GLN A 290 -18.55 -11.31 -6.97
C GLN A 290 -20.04 -10.99 -6.86
N MET A 291 -20.43 -9.73 -7.03
CA MET A 291 -21.83 -9.30 -7.00
C MET A 291 -22.66 -9.98 -8.10
N ASP A 292 -22.15 -10.01 -9.34
CA ASP A 292 -22.82 -10.67 -10.47
C ASP A 292 -23.02 -12.18 -10.21
N ASN A 293 -22.02 -12.85 -9.65
CA ASN A 293 -22.12 -14.27 -9.25
C ASN A 293 -23.14 -14.50 -8.12
N MET A 294 -23.22 -13.61 -7.13
CA MET A 294 -24.23 -13.68 -6.07
C MET A 294 -25.64 -13.48 -6.63
N ILE A 295 -25.83 -12.51 -7.53
CA ILE A 295 -27.12 -12.27 -8.21
C ILE A 295 -27.54 -13.51 -9.02
N ALA A 296 -26.63 -14.07 -9.82
CA ALA A 296 -26.90 -15.27 -10.61
C ALA A 296 -27.25 -16.49 -9.74
N THR A 297 -26.54 -16.67 -8.62
CA THR A 297 -26.79 -17.77 -7.67
C THR A 297 -28.15 -17.60 -6.98
N SER A 298 -28.46 -16.39 -6.50
CA SER A 298 -29.75 -16.05 -5.89
C SER A 298 -30.92 -16.23 -6.86
N MET A 299 -30.78 -15.77 -8.11
CA MET A 299 -31.77 -16.01 -9.17
C MET A 299 -32.00 -17.51 -9.43
N LYS A 300 -30.93 -18.31 -9.48
CA LYS A 300 -31.04 -19.76 -9.67
C LYS A 300 -31.74 -20.44 -8.49
N GLN A 301 -31.46 -20.03 -7.26
CA GLN A 301 -32.15 -20.51 -6.07
C GLN A 301 -33.65 -20.16 -6.12
N ALA A 302 -34.00 -18.89 -6.36
CA ALA A 302 -35.38 -18.43 -6.44
C ALA A 302 -36.17 -19.13 -7.57
N GLN A 303 -35.53 -19.45 -8.70
CA GLN A 303 -36.12 -20.29 -9.74
C GLN A 303 -36.36 -21.72 -9.27
N GLY A 304 -35.41 -22.33 -8.54
CA GLY A 304 -35.55 -23.66 -7.94
C GLY A 304 -36.69 -23.74 -6.92
N GLU A 305 -36.76 -22.78 -6.01
CA GLU A 305 -37.84 -22.66 -5.02
C GLU A 305 -39.20 -22.48 -5.70
N ARG A 306 -39.30 -21.63 -6.72
CA ARG A 306 -40.53 -21.46 -7.52
C ARG A 306 -40.94 -22.75 -8.23
N GLN A 307 -39.99 -23.53 -8.77
CA GLN A 307 -40.28 -24.82 -9.39
C GLN A 307 -40.73 -25.88 -8.35
N ALA A 308 -40.13 -25.89 -7.16
CA ALA A 308 -40.55 -26.76 -6.06
C ALA A 308 -42.00 -26.43 -5.63
N PHE A 309 -42.30 -25.15 -5.41
CA PHE A 309 -43.65 -24.68 -5.07
C PHE A 309 -44.70 -25.03 -6.14
N ILE A 310 -44.35 -24.95 -7.43
CA ILE A 310 -45.25 -25.39 -8.52
C ILE A 310 -45.51 -26.90 -8.43
N LYS A 311 -44.48 -27.73 -8.22
CA LYS A 311 -44.62 -29.19 -8.05
C LYS A 311 -45.46 -29.56 -6.83
N GLU A 312 -45.27 -28.88 -5.70
CA GLU A 312 -46.08 -29.11 -4.50
C GLU A 312 -47.54 -28.73 -4.70
N ASN A 313 -47.84 -27.60 -5.37
CA ASN A 313 -49.22 -27.24 -5.72
C ASN A 313 -49.85 -28.24 -6.69
N GLN A 314 -49.08 -28.76 -7.66
CA GLN A 314 -49.55 -29.82 -8.56
C GLN A 314 -49.93 -31.08 -7.75
N ALA A 315 -49.02 -31.57 -6.89
CA ALA A 315 -49.27 -32.73 -6.05
C ALA A 315 -50.41 -32.53 -5.04
N LEU A 316 -50.62 -31.31 -4.55
CA LEU A 316 -51.75 -30.95 -3.69
C LEU A 316 -53.08 -30.98 -4.47
N LYS A 317 -53.09 -30.50 -5.71
CA LYS A 317 -54.24 -30.57 -6.61
C LYS A 317 -54.59 -32.02 -6.94
N ASP A 318 -53.60 -32.85 -7.23
CA ASP A 318 -53.81 -34.28 -7.53
C ASP A 318 -54.36 -35.03 -6.31
N ARG A 319 -53.85 -34.73 -5.09
CA ARG A 319 -54.42 -35.24 -3.83
C ARG A 319 -55.87 -34.79 -3.61
N PHE A 320 -56.21 -33.56 -4.00
CA PHE A 320 -57.58 -33.04 -3.87
C PHE A 320 -58.54 -33.76 -4.84
N LEU A 321 -58.11 -34.02 -6.08
CA LEU A 321 -58.88 -34.81 -7.05
C LEU A 321 -59.11 -36.25 -6.56
N ALA A 322 -58.06 -36.93 -6.10
CA ALA A 322 -58.19 -38.28 -5.52
C ALA A 322 -59.12 -38.31 -4.29
N MET A 323 -59.14 -37.24 -3.48
CA MET A 323 -60.08 -37.10 -2.36
C MET A 323 -61.53 -36.88 -2.84
N GLN A 324 -61.74 -36.17 -3.95
CA GLN A 324 -63.08 -36.04 -4.56
C GLN A 324 -63.58 -37.39 -5.09
N GLU A 325 -62.74 -38.14 -5.79
CA GLU A 325 -63.08 -39.49 -6.29
C GLU A 325 -63.44 -40.43 -5.13
N TYR A 326 -62.61 -40.50 -4.08
CA TYR A 326 -62.88 -41.30 -2.89
C TYR A 326 -64.19 -40.88 -2.17
N ASN A 327 -64.48 -39.58 -2.11
CA ASN A 327 -65.75 -39.09 -1.55
C ASN A 327 -66.95 -39.47 -2.43
N GLU A 328 -66.81 -39.49 -3.76
CA GLU A 328 -67.85 -39.94 -4.68
C GLU A 328 -68.09 -41.46 -4.58
N GLU A 329 -67.03 -42.26 -4.42
CA GLU A 329 -67.14 -43.70 -4.14
C GLU A 329 -67.82 -43.97 -2.80
N ASN A 330 -67.48 -43.23 -1.74
CA ASN A 330 -68.16 -43.30 -0.46
C ASN A 330 -69.64 -42.93 -0.57
N MET A 331 -70.00 -41.88 -1.33
CA MET A 331 -71.40 -41.55 -1.64
C MET A 331 -72.12 -42.70 -2.35
N LYS A 332 -71.49 -43.35 -3.34
CA LYS A 332 -72.05 -44.53 -4.02
C LYS A 332 -72.23 -45.71 -3.06
N MET A 333 -71.31 -45.91 -2.10
CA MET A 333 -71.43 -46.95 -1.07
C MET A 333 -72.56 -46.67 -0.08
N VAL A 334 -72.66 -45.43 0.43
CA VAL A 334 -73.76 -44.98 1.31
C VAL A 334 -75.10 -45.14 0.61
N LYS A 335 -75.20 -44.80 -0.68
CA LYS A 335 -76.43 -45.03 -1.47
C LYS A 335 -76.80 -46.51 -1.55
N LYS A 336 -75.85 -47.40 -1.87
CA LYS A 336 -76.08 -48.86 -1.87
C LYS A 336 -76.51 -49.41 -0.50
N LEU A 337 -75.99 -48.85 0.60
CA LEU A 337 -76.40 -49.21 1.96
C LEU A 337 -77.83 -48.72 2.26
N SER A 338 -78.18 -47.50 1.84
CA SER A 338 -79.54 -46.96 1.92
C SER A 338 -80.55 -47.81 1.13
N ASP A 339 -80.21 -48.18 -0.11
CA ASP A 339 -81.06 -49.03 -0.96
C ASP A 339 -81.29 -50.41 -0.31
N LYS A 340 -80.23 -51.02 0.28
CA LYS A 340 -80.35 -52.26 1.06
C LYS A 340 -81.22 -52.10 2.31
N ALA A 341 -81.10 -50.98 3.03
CA ALA A 341 -81.92 -50.71 4.22
C ALA A 341 -83.40 -50.53 3.85
N ALA A 342 -83.69 -49.81 2.75
CA ALA A 342 -85.06 -49.68 2.21
C ALA A 342 -85.63 -51.04 1.79
N LYS A 343 -84.83 -51.91 1.15
CA LYS A 343 -85.24 -53.26 0.77
C LYS A 343 -85.53 -54.15 1.98
N LYS A 344 -84.69 -54.09 3.02
CA LYS A 344 -84.93 -54.78 4.30
C LYS A 344 -86.21 -54.29 4.99
N GLN A 345 -86.50 -52.99 4.97
CA GLN A 345 -87.78 -52.46 5.46
C GLN A 345 -88.98 -52.91 4.61
N GLN A 346 -88.80 -53.15 3.32
CA GLN A 346 -89.85 -53.68 2.44
C GLN A 346 -90.15 -55.15 2.79
N GLU A 347 -89.11 -55.97 2.94
CA GLU A 347 -89.21 -57.38 3.38
C GLU A 347 -89.85 -57.49 4.78
N GLU A 348 -89.49 -56.59 5.71
CA GLU A 348 -90.09 -56.52 7.05
C GLU A 348 -91.58 -56.11 7.02
N LYS A 349 -91.97 -55.25 6.06
CA LYS A 349 -93.39 -54.93 5.80
C LYS A 349 -94.14 -56.09 5.18
N GLU A 350 -93.54 -56.86 4.26
CA GLU A 350 -94.15 -58.06 3.68
C GLU A 350 -94.34 -59.17 4.74
N ILE A 351 -93.37 -59.35 5.65
CA ILE A 351 -93.51 -60.25 6.81
C ILE A 351 -94.67 -59.78 7.70
N ARG A 352 -94.78 -58.48 8.00
CA ARG A 352 -95.93 -57.92 8.74
C ARG A 352 -97.26 -58.09 8.00
N GLN A 353 -97.28 -58.05 6.66
CA GLN A 353 -98.50 -58.29 5.89
C GLN A 353 -98.89 -59.78 5.87
N ARG A 354 -97.93 -60.70 5.77
CA ARG A 354 -98.19 -62.15 5.94
C ARG A 354 -98.74 -62.47 7.33
N MET A 355 -98.18 -61.85 8.38
CA MET A 355 -98.74 -61.97 9.74
C MET A 355 -100.15 -61.38 9.87
N LYS A 356 -100.49 -60.32 9.13
CA LYS A 356 -101.85 -59.75 9.12
C LYS A 356 -102.87 -60.53 8.28
N ALA A 357 -102.43 -61.31 7.30
CA ALA A 357 -103.29 -62.19 6.52
C ALA A 357 -103.66 -63.49 7.26
N GLN A 358 -103.05 -63.75 8.42
CA GLN A 358 -103.17 -65.00 9.16
C GLN A 358 -103.67 -64.76 10.59
N ALA A 359 -104.78 -64.02 10.71
CA ALA A 359 -105.46 -63.73 11.97
C ALA A 359 -106.99 -63.88 11.79
N ALA A 360 -107.53 -65.06 12.16
CA ALA A 360 -108.97 -65.32 12.30
C ALA A 360 -109.28 -66.66 13.01
N GLU A 361 -108.72 -66.89 14.21
CA GLU A 361 -109.35 -67.66 15.31
C GLU A 361 -108.46 -67.56 16.55
N ASP A 362 -108.82 -66.63 17.43
CA ASP A 362 -108.15 -66.37 18.72
C ASP A 362 -108.46 -67.52 19.72
N ASN A 363 -107.64 -67.82 20.73
CA ASN A 363 -107.25 -66.82 21.70
C ASN A 363 -106.06 -67.16 22.66
N GLU A 364 -105.48 -66.09 23.20
CA GLU A 364 -104.80 -65.90 24.49
C GLU A 364 -103.57 -66.74 24.90
N ALA A 365 -103.40 -67.98 24.47
CA ALA A 365 -102.28 -68.82 24.96
C ALA A 365 -100.92 -68.48 24.31
N LEU A 366 -100.91 -67.96 23.08
CA LEU A 366 -99.68 -67.77 22.30
C LEU A 366 -98.93 -66.47 22.61
N ILE A 367 -99.66 -65.39 22.92
CA ILE A 367 -99.08 -64.05 23.15
C ILE A 367 -98.22 -64.03 24.42
N LYS A 368 -98.63 -64.74 25.48
CA LYS A 368 -97.84 -64.88 26.71
C LYS A 368 -96.48 -65.53 26.45
N LYS A 369 -96.47 -66.62 25.67
CA LYS A 369 -95.26 -67.40 25.35
C LYS A 369 -94.30 -66.64 24.42
N MET A 370 -94.80 -65.73 23.59
CA MET A 370 -93.97 -64.90 22.71
C MET A 370 -93.30 -63.74 23.46
N ASN A 371 -94.00 -63.13 24.43
CA ASN A 371 -93.42 -62.08 25.26
C ASN A 371 -92.36 -62.63 26.23
N GLU A 372 -92.62 -63.78 26.87
CA GLU A 372 -91.64 -64.47 27.72
C GLU A 372 -90.35 -64.81 26.94
N LYS A 373 -90.47 -65.30 25.69
CA LYS A 373 -89.31 -65.58 24.84
C LYS A 373 -88.56 -64.32 24.38
N HIS A 374 -89.28 -63.21 24.13
CA HIS A 374 -88.65 -61.96 23.72
C HIS A 374 -87.87 -61.30 24.88
N ASP A 375 -88.40 -61.37 26.10
CA ASP A 375 -87.68 -60.90 27.29
C ASP A 375 -86.47 -61.81 27.64
N GLU A 376 -86.56 -63.13 27.41
CA GLU A 376 -85.40 -64.03 27.51
C GLU A 376 -84.32 -63.72 26.46
N GLU A 377 -84.70 -63.49 25.19
CA GLU A 377 -83.75 -63.13 24.12
C GLU A 377 -83.12 -61.73 24.36
N MET A 378 -83.90 -60.74 24.83
CA MET A 378 -83.39 -59.40 25.17
C MET A 378 -82.55 -59.38 26.45
N LYS A 379 -82.76 -60.34 27.36
CA LYS A 379 -81.88 -60.56 28.51
C LYS A 379 -80.58 -61.26 28.09
N ALA A 380 -80.66 -62.32 27.29
CA ALA A 380 -79.48 -63.01 26.74
C ALA A 380 -78.59 -62.08 25.89
N LEU A 381 -79.18 -61.17 25.10
CA LEU A 381 -78.42 -60.17 24.34
C LEU A 381 -77.72 -59.13 25.24
N ARG A 382 -78.33 -58.80 26.39
CA ARG A 382 -77.77 -57.88 27.39
C ARG A 382 -76.66 -58.55 28.20
N ASP A 383 -76.82 -59.84 28.50
CA ASP A 383 -75.85 -60.65 29.21
C ASP A 383 -74.64 -61.01 28.31
N ASP A 384 -74.83 -61.22 26.99
CA ASP A 384 -73.74 -61.33 26.00
C ASP A 384 -72.96 -60.01 25.84
N MET A 385 -73.66 -58.87 25.81
CA MET A 385 -73.02 -57.55 25.82
C MET A 385 -72.21 -57.28 27.09
N ASN A 386 -72.70 -57.72 28.26
CA ASN A 386 -71.98 -57.56 29.53
C ASN A 386 -70.80 -58.55 29.63
N SER A 387 -70.96 -59.80 29.19
CA SER A 387 -69.88 -60.81 29.16
C SER A 387 -68.73 -60.38 28.26
N LYS A 388 -69.01 -59.77 27.10
CA LYS A 388 -67.99 -59.21 26.19
C LYS A 388 -67.37 -57.89 26.66
N LEU A 389 -67.95 -57.26 27.69
CA LEU A 389 -67.40 -56.07 28.32
C LEU A 389 -66.48 -56.42 29.50
N ASP A 390 -66.78 -57.47 30.25
CA ASP A 390 -65.94 -57.98 31.35
C ASP A 390 -64.72 -58.80 30.86
N GLU A 391 -64.80 -59.52 29.72
CA GLU A 391 -63.63 -60.24 29.16
C GLU A 391 -62.47 -59.31 28.69
N VAL A 392 -62.73 -58.01 28.51
CA VAL A 392 -61.71 -57.03 28.07
C VAL A 392 -61.06 -56.29 29.26
N VAL A 393 -61.49 -56.53 30.50
CA VAL A 393 -61.00 -55.81 31.69
C VAL A 393 -60.37 -56.76 32.74
N LYS A 394 -59.05 -56.94 32.60
CA LYS A 394 -58.04 -57.50 33.54
C LYS A 394 -57.57 -58.94 33.30
N ARG A 395 -56.43 -59.06 32.60
CA ARG A 395 -55.17 -59.62 33.15
C ARG A 395 -53.97 -59.31 32.22
N ASP A 396 -53.10 -58.43 32.71
CA ASP A 396 -51.73 -58.12 32.22
C ASP A 396 -50.73 -59.26 32.53
N PRO A 397 -49.44 -59.22 32.10
CA PRO A 397 -48.78 -58.65 30.89
C PRO A 397 -47.81 -59.74 30.27
N PRO A 398 -46.71 -59.46 29.52
CA PRO A 398 -46.26 -58.26 28.78
C PRO A 398 -45.97 -58.50 27.27
N GLY A 399 -45.79 -57.43 26.47
CA GLY A 399 -45.15 -57.55 25.14
C GLY A 399 -45.55 -56.51 24.08
N GLU A 400 -44.56 -55.71 23.66
CA GLU A 400 -44.38 -54.99 22.38
C GLU A 400 -45.54 -54.66 21.40
N THR A 401 -45.71 -53.34 21.19
CA THR A 401 -45.91 -52.62 19.91
C THR A 401 -47.19 -52.77 19.04
N LYS A 402 -47.74 -51.59 18.66
CA LYS A 402 -48.61 -51.28 17.49
C LYS A 402 -50.04 -51.88 17.54
N THR A 403 -51.12 -51.22 17.12
CA THR A 403 -51.35 -50.00 16.30
C THR A 403 -52.74 -49.36 16.59
N TYR A 404 -52.94 -48.10 16.15
CA TYR A 404 -54.21 -47.32 15.94
C TYR A 404 -55.57 -48.06 16.04
N GLY A 405 -56.68 -47.49 16.54
CA GLY A 405 -57.05 -46.13 17.03
C GLY A 405 -58.50 -46.20 17.58
N THR A 406 -59.09 -45.25 18.31
CA THR A 406 -59.55 -43.94 17.78
C THR A 406 -60.00 -43.03 18.95
N THR A 407 -59.06 -42.45 19.70
CA THR A 407 -59.34 -41.36 20.66
C THR A 407 -58.24 -40.30 20.56
N GLY A 408 -57.88 -39.96 19.32
CA GLY A 408 -56.70 -39.15 18.96
C GLY A 408 -57.00 -37.92 18.09
N MET A 409 -58.24 -37.41 18.07
CA MET A 409 -58.67 -36.35 17.14
C MET A 409 -59.17 -35.06 17.82
N ILE A 410 -59.33 -35.01 19.15
CA ILE A 410 -59.91 -33.85 19.88
C ILE A 410 -58.96 -33.30 20.98
N LYS A 411 -57.69 -33.73 21.04
CA LYS A 411 -56.64 -33.12 21.89
C LYS A 411 -55.39 -32.63 21.15
N ILE A 412 -55.41 -32.62 19.82
CA ILE A 412 -54.36 -32.03 18.96
C ILE A 412 -54.99 -30.97 18.04
N ARG A 413 -55.75 -30.04 18.62
CA ARG A 413 -56.27 -28.83 17.95
C ARG A 413 -56.28 -27.57 18.82
N THR A 414 -55.60 -27.60 19.97
CA THR A 414 -55.63 -26.51 20.98
C THR A 414 -54.24 -26.17 21.55
N LYS A 415 -53.16 -26.48 20.81
CA LYS A 415 -51.78 -26.12 21.18
C LYS A 415 -50.89 -25.59 20.04
N GLU A 416 -51.46 -25.35 18.84
CA GLU A 416 -50.75 -24.66 17.74
C GLU A 416 -51.42 -23.35 17.29
N THR A 417 -52.62 -23.03 17.79
CA THR A 417 -53.28 -21.74 17.51
C THR A 417 -52.73 -20.58 18.35
N ASP A 418 -52.22 -20.84 19.56
CA ASP A 418 -51.64 -19.80 20.43
C ASP A 418 -50.21 -19.38 20.02
N LYS A 419 -49.55 -20.12 19.11
CA LYS A 419 -48.21 -19.80 18.63
C LYS A 419 -48.18 -19.01 17.31
N LEU A 420 -49.35 -18.74 16.72
CA LEU A 420 -49.48 -17.92 15.50
C LEU A 420 -50.35 -16.65 15.62
N HIS A 421 -51.12 -16.47 16.71
CA HIS A 421 -51.81 -15.20 16.98
C HIS A 421 -51.03 -14.21 17.85
N GLY A 422 -49.90 -14.61 18.43
CA GLY A 422 -48.98 -13.73 19.18
C GLY A 422 -47.95 -12.96 18.34
N LYS A 423 -48.06 -12.97 17.00
CA LYS A 423 -47.08 -12.36 16.08
C LYS A 423 -47.67 -11.39 15.03
N ILE A 424 -48.97 -11.12 15.06
CA ILE A 424 -49.65 -10.21 14.11
C ILE A 424 -50.17 -8.92 14.79
N THR A 425 -50.01 -8.79 16.12
CA THR A 425 -50.34 -7.58 16.89
C THR A 425 -49.13 -6.91 17.55
N LYS A 426 -47.94 -7.07 16.95
CA LYS A 426 -46.72 -6.28 17.30
C LYS A 426 -45.99 -5.76 16.06
N THR A 427 -46.73 -5.44 15.01
CA THR A 427 -46.17 -4.96 13.72
C THR A 427 -46.95 -3.78 13.13
N ASP A 428 -47.86 -3.17 13.91
CA ASP A 428 -48.67 -2.00 13.50
C ASP A 428 -48.77 -0.93 14.61
N LYS A 429 -47.78 -0.83 15.52
CA LYS A 429 -47.74 0.29 16.48
C LYS A 429 -46.36 0.88 16.80
N ASP A 430 -45.27 0.23 16.41
CA ASP A 430 -43.93 0.84 16.37
C ASP A 430 -43.55 1.29 14.93
N ARG A 431 -44.55 1.36 14.04
CA ARG A 431 -44.44 1.98 12.70
C ARG A 431 -44.78 3.49 12.75
N GLU A 432 -44.56 4.12 13.90
CA GLU A 432 -44.83 5.54 14.16
C GLU A 432 -43.61 6.24 14.81
N ASP A 433 -42.41 5.65 14.69
CA ASP A 433 -41.13 6.23 15.17
C ASP A 433 -40.04 6.33 14.07
N VAL A 434 -40.40 6.07 12.80
CA VAL A 434 -39.47 6.17 11.65
C VAL A 434 -39.61 7.53 10.95
N GLU A 435 -39.41 8.61 11.70
CA GLU A 435 -39.21 9.94 11.11
C GLU A 435 -38.38 10.90 12.00
N LYS A 436 -37.08 10.58 12.23
CA LYS A 436 -35.96 11.56 12.33
C LYS A 436 -34.58 10.87 12.49
N PRO A 437 -33.49 11.44 11.95
CA PRO A 437 -32.13 10.88 12.05
C PRO A 437 -31.46 11.25 13.38
N PRO A 438 -30.76 10.30 14.06
CA PRO A 438 -29.31 10.50 14.25
C PRO A 438 -28.50 9.20 14.53
N PHE A 439 -28.18 8.36 13.53
CA PHE A 439 -27.23 7.24 13.75
C PHE A 439 -25.75 7.58 13.45
N TRP A 440 -25.49 8.60 12.62
CA TRP A 440 -24.13 9.04 12.26
C TRP A 440 -23.33 9.71 13.41
N LYS A 441 -23.93 9.99 14.57
CA LYS A 441 -23.26 10.65 15.71
C LYS A 441 -22.59 9.71 16.73
N LYS A 442 -22.68 8.37 16.57
CA LYS A 442 -21.98 7.42 17.46
C LYS A 442 -20.75 6.75 16.85
N ALA A 443 -20.60 6.69 15.53
CA ALA A 443 -19.42 6.11 14.88
C ALA A 443 -18.16 7.00 14.97
N LEU A 444 -18.31 8.34 15.00
CA LEU A 444 -17.17 9.27 15.09
C LEU A 444 -16.48 9.32 16.47
N LYS A 445 -16.94 8.57 17.48
CA LYS A 445 -16.37 8.58 18.85
C LYS A 445 -15.40 7.44 19.16
N PHE A 446 -15.08 6.57 18.20
CA PHE A 446 -14.20 5.41 18.43
C PHE A 446 -12.90 5.39 17.59
N VAL A 447 -12.59 6.49 16.88
CA VAL A 447 -11.34 6.69 16.12
C VAL A 447 -10.42 7.71 16.81
N GLY A 448 -10.76 8.12 18.04
CA GLY A 448 -10.05 9.16 18.81
C GLY A 448 -9.16 8.64 19.94
N SER A 449 -8.94 7.33 20.06
CA SER A 449 -8.09 6.72 21.08
C SER A 449 -7.27 5.57 20.51
N VAL A 450 -6.02 5.44 20.97
CA VAL A 450 -4.96 4.53 20.45
C VAL A 450 -4.18 5.07 19.23
N VAL A 451 -3.48 6.20 19.39
CA VAL A 451 -2.01 6.29 19.16
C VAL A 451 -1.41 7.33 20.12
N VAL A 452 -0.50 6.90 21.00
CA VAL A 452 0.58 7.68 21.63
C VAL A 452 1.73 6.67 21.76
N PRO A 453 2.90 6.91 21.15
CA PRO A 453 3.96 7.76 21.72
C PRO A 453 4.08 9.09 20.94
N VAL A 454 4.80 10.14 21.36
CA VAL A 454 6.12 10.23 22.01
C VAL A 454 6.16 11.41 22.99
N ALA A 455 7.19 11.48 23.83
CA ALA A 455 7.47 12.61 24.74
C ALA A 455 7.80 13.94 24.03
N GLY A 456 7.64 15.05 24.75
CA GLY A 456 8.24 16.36 24.41
C GLY A 456 7.25 17.45 23.98
N ALA A 457 7.16 18.52 24.78
CA ALA A 457 6.55 19.80 24.39
C ALA A 457 7.39 20.49 23.29
N VAL A 458 6.92 21.45 22.49
CA VAL A 458 6.40 22.78 22.89
C VAL A 458 5.28 23.28 21.93
N ALA A 459 4.36 24.10 22.44
CA ALA A 459 3.27 24.77 21.69
C ALA A 459 3.82 25.81 20.66
N SER A 460 3.19 26.16 19.53
CA SER A 460 1.89 26.86 19.34
C SER A 460 1.65 27.14 17.82
N ALA A 461 0.49 27.55 17.27
CA ALA A 461 -0.92 27.54 17.72
C ALA A 461 -1.88 28.00 16.57
N VAL A 462 -3.18 27.67 16.71
CA VAL A 462 -4.38 28.33 16.10
C VAL A 462 -4.59 28.34 14.57
N ALA A 463 -5.50 27.44 14.15
CA ALA A 463 -6.69 27.65 13.28
C ALA A 463 -6.56 28.04 11.76
N PRO A 464 -7.60 27.77 10.92
CA PRO A 464 -7.42 27.57 9.47
C PRO A 464 -8.28 28.47 8.54
N VAL A 465 -8.23 28.16 7.22
CA VAL A 465 -9.29 28.26 6.17
C VAL A 465 -9.03 29.25 4.99
N VAL A 466 -9.43 28.79 3.80
CA VAL A 466 -9.49 29.38 2.42
C VAL A 466 -8.20 29.48 1.59
N ALA A 467 -8.34 29.11 0.31
CA ALA A 467 -7.37 29.27 -0.79
C ALA A 467 -7.65 30.57 -1.60
N PRO A 468 -7.32 30.68 -2.90
CA PRO A 468 -6.31 31.59 -3.43
C PRO A 468 -6.91 32.84 -4.14
N ILE A 469 -6.06 33.58 -4.89
CA ILE A 469 -6.33 34.40 -6.10
C ILE A 469 -5.91 35.90 -5.99
N VAL A 470 -5.06 36.31 -6.95
CA VAL A 470 -4.81 37.67 -7.51
C VAL A 470 -4.05 38.72 -6.67
N ALA A 471 -2.88 39.12 -7.19
CA ALA A 471 -2.31 40.47 -7.04
C ALA A 471 -2.87 41.38 -8.15
N PRO A 472 -2.97 42.72 -7.97
CA PRO A 472 -1.85 43.54 -8.46
C PRO A 472 -1.61 44.92 -7.79
N ILE A 473 -0.34 45.35 -7.83
CA ILE A 473 0.16 46.72 -8.15
C ILE A 473 -0.02 47.90 -7.16
N ALA A 474 1.02 48.76 -7.15
CA ALA A 474 1.12 50.17 -6.70
C ALA A 474 1.39 50.50 -5.22
N ALA A 475 2.69 50.62 -4.91
CA ALA A 475 3.37 51.83 -4.37
C ALA A 475 2.61 52.77 -3.40
N GLY A 476 3.18 52.98 -2.19
CA GLY A 476 2.62 53.93 -1.22
C GLY A 476 3.39 54.16 0.09
N VAL A 477 4.71 54.40 0.03
CA VAL A 477 5.52 55.19 0.99
C VAL A 477 5.10 55.19 2.48
N LYS A 478 5.83 54.45 3.34
CA LYS A 478 6.39 54.99 4.61
C LYS A 478 7.35 54.04 5.33
N ALA A 479 8.29 54.65 6.05
CA ALA A 479 9.08 54.06 7.15
C ALA A 479 10.05 52.90 6.81
N VAL A 480 11.02 53.15 5.93
CA VAL A 480 12.42 52.80 6.26
C VAL A 480 13.04 54.02 6.92
N SER A 481 12.71 54.17 8.20
CA SER A 481 13.35 55.04 9.18
C SER A 481 13.39 54.20 10.46
N ASP A 482 14.49 54.29 11.20
CA ASP A 482 14.74 53.68 12.52
C ASP A 482 15.67 52.45 12.54
N PHE A 483 16.64 52.39 11.61
CA PHE A 483 17.88 51.61 11.84
C PHE A 483 19.18 52.30 11.41
N PHE A 484 19.15 53.62 11.18
CA PHE A 484 20.34 54.47 11.06
C PHE A 484 20.16 55.71 11.93
N CYS A 485 20.35 55.56 13.24
CA CYS A 485 20.57 56.69 14.15
C CYS A 485 21.15 56.25 15.51
N SER A 486 22.40 55.79 15.52
CA SER A 486 23.31 56.07 16.63
C SER A 486 24.76 55.98 16.15
N VAL A 487 25.32 57.14 15.76
CA VAL A 487 26.76 57.50 15.76
C VAL A 487 27.71 56.51 15.03
N MET A 488 28.37 56.86 13.92
CA MET A 488 28.83 58.16 13.43
C MET A 488 28.92 58.17 11.90
#